data_AF-A2ETH8-F1
#
_entry.id   AF-A2ETH8-F1
#
_cell.length_a   1.000
_cell.length_b   1.000
_cell.length_c   1.000
_cell.angle_alpha   90.00
_cell.angle_beta   90.00
_cell.angle_gamma   90.00
#
_symmetry.space_group_name_H-M   'P 1'
#
loop_
_entity.id
_entity.type
_entity.pdbx_description
1 polymer ?
#
loop_
_entity_poly.entity_id
_entity_poly.type
_entity_poly.pdbx_seq_one_letter_code
_entity_poly.pdbx_strand_id
1 'polypeptide(L)'
;MRQIINDYNTEYHSSTQQKPDDFTEKDNEEYIKKQRLKEEYVRKNNLYNLRPGQKVQVIVEPRTWGKGNQQRRHLDPSYYTVDSVDTSAYLLRAKDGSVARYPRYQIWTKIEHGLKQGETLDQGRHGAVKSIDGHELVGNDVKYDVTFENENTGKVTGRGMREGNPNRLSQMEVQYWRKNINEGHVKDMPSFLEKYRGFRV
;
A
#
# COMPACT_ATOMS: atom_id res chain seq x y z
N MET A 1 33.12 -3.65 -19.40
CA MET A 1 32.05 -4.65 -19.56
C MET A 1 32.57 -6.08 -19.35
N ARG A 2 33.61 -6.54 -20.07
CA ARG A 2 34.24 -7.86 -19.81
C ARG A 2 34.72 -8.05 -18.37
N GLN A 3 35.32 -7.02 -17.78
CA GLN A 3 35.78 -7.04 -16.40
C GLN A 3 34.63 -7.27 -15.40
N ILE A 4 33.53 -6.52 -15.52
CA ILE A 4 32.33 -6.69 -14.68
C ILE A 4 31.75 -8.10 -14.78
N ILE A 5 31.74 -8.69 -15.98
CA ILE A 5 31.25 -10.07 -16.19
C ILE A 5 32.18 -11.06 -15.48
N ASN A 6 33.49 -10.91 -15.63
CA ASN A 6 34.46 -11.76 -14.94
C ASN A 6 34.37 -11.61 -13.42
N ASP A 7 34.22 -10.40 -12.91
CA ASP A 7 34.09 -10.14 -11.47
C ASP A 7 32.82 -10.83 -10.94
N TYR A 8 31.68 -10.66 -11.63
CA TYR A 8 30.43 -11.34 -11.26
C TYR A 8 30.57 -12.87 -11.24
N ASN A 9 31.23 -13.45 -12.26
CA ASN A 9 31.32 -14.89 -12.42
C ASN A 9 32.31 -15.57 -11.48
N THR A 10 33.35 -14.86 -11.05
CA THR A 10 34.44 -15.41 -10.22
C THR A 10 34.30 -15.08 -8.73
N GLU A 11 33.44 -14.13 -8.38
CA GLU A 11 33.13 -13.80 -6.98
C GLU A 11 32.07 -14.73 -6.38
N TYR A 12 32.11 -14.86 -5.06
CA TYR A 12 31.18 -15.70 -4.30
C TYR A 12 29.86 -14.98 -4.04
N HIS A 13 28.73 -15.60 -4.37
CA HIS A 13 27.42 -14.99 -4.21
C HIS A 13 26.71 -15.58 -3.00
N SER A 14 26.24 -14.72 -2.09
CA SER A 14 25.58 -15.16 -0.85
C SER A 14 24.22 -15.82 -1.08
N SER A 15 23.55 -15.52 -2.19
CA SER A 15 22.24 -16.07 -2.58
C SER A 15 22.31 -17.54 -3.00
N THR A 16 23.35 -17.91 -3.76
CA THR A 16 23.61 -19.26 -4.29
C THR A 16 24.65 -20.02 -3.46
N GLN A 17 25.39 -19.32 -2.59
CA GLN A 17 26.51 -19.85 -1.80
C GLN A 17 27.65 -20.44 -2.64
N GLN A 18 27.78 -19.98 -3.89
CA GLN A 18 28.80 -20.44 -4.84
C GLN A 18 29.11 -19.32 -5.82
N LYS A 19 30.19 -19.49 -6.58
CA LYS A 19 30.51 -18.63 -7.72
C LYS A 19 29.67 -19.06 -8.93
N PRO A 20 29.21 -18.13 -9.78
CA PRO A 20 28.47 -18.51 -10.98
C PRO A 20 29.22 -19.48 -11.91
N ASP A 21 30.54 -19.36 -12.04
CA ASP A 21 31.33 -20.29 -12.87
C ASP A 21 31.37 -21.72 -12.32
N ASP A 22 31.21 -21.88 -11.00
CA ASP A 22 31.19 -23.19 -10.33
C ASP A 22 29.77 -23.78 -10.24
N PHE A 23 28.75 -23.06 -10.75
CA PHE A 23 27.34 -23.41 -10.58
C PHE A 23 26.93 -24.49 -11.59
N THR A 24 26.70 -25.71 -11.10
CA THR A 24 26.35 -26.84 -11.96
C THR A 24 24.84 -26.92 -12.24
N GLU A 25 24.44 -27.74 -13.21
CA GLU A 25 23.03 -27.98 -13.51
C GLU A 25 22.28 -28.62 -12.31
N LYS A 26 22.98 -29.43 -11.52
CA LYS A 26 22.45 -29.99 -10.27
C LYS A 26 22.19 -28.89 -9.22
N ASP A 27 23.13 -27.94 -9.08
CA ASP A 27 22.96 -26.80 -8.18
C ASP A 27 21.76 -25.93 -8.61
N ASN A 28 21.54 -25.79 -9.93
CA ASN A 28 20.39 -25.09 -10.46
C ASN A 28 19.07 -25.78 -10.10
N GLU A 29 18.98 -27.10 -10.27
CA GLU A 29 17.80 -27.86 -9.85
C GLU A 29 17.54 -27.73 -8.34
N GLU A 30 18.57 -27.87 -7.51
CA GLU A 30 18.47 -27.71 -6.06
C GLU A 30 18.04 -26.30 -5.67
N TYR A 31 18.58 -25.28 -6.35
CA TYR A 31 18.18 -23.90 -6.17
C TYR A 31 16.70 -23.69 -6.52
N ILE A 32 16.24 -24.18 -7.68
CA ILE A 32 14.83 -24.08 -8.10
C ILE A 32 13.92 -24.77 -7.08
N LYS A 33 14.28 -25.99 -6.65
CA LYS A 33 13.54 -26.75 -5.61
C LYS A 33 13.46 -25.93 -4.30
N LYS A 34 14.58 -25.36 -3.85
CA LYS A 34 14.65 -24.50 -2.65
C LYS A 34 13.76 -23.26 -2.78
N GLN A 35 13.75 -22.59 -3.93
CA GLN A 35 12.90 -21.41 -4.14
C GLN A 35 11.41 -21.78 -4.17
N ARG A 36 11.05 -22.88 -4.83
CA ARG A 36 9.66 -23.39 -4.83
C ARG A 36 9.18 -23.72 -3.42
N LEU A 37 10.00 -24.40 -2.63
CA LEU A 37 9.66 -24.72 -1.23
C LEU A 37 9.48 -23.45 -0.38
N LYS A 38 10.31 -22.42 -0.58
CA LYS A 38 10.12 -21.12 0.09
C LYS A 38 8.80 -20.46 -0.32
N GLU A 39 8.48 -20.45 -1.61
CA GLU A 39 7.23 -19.88 -2.12
C GLU A 39 6.01 -20.63 -1.56
N GLU A 40 6.05 -21.96 -1.58
CA GLU A 40 4.98 -22.81 -1.04
C GLU A 40 4.80 -22.58 0.47
N TYR A 41 5.90 -22.52 1.23
CA TYR A 41 5.87 -22.18 2.65
C TYR A 41 5.23 -20.81 2.89
N VAL A 42 5.61 -19.80 2.10
CA VAL A 42 5.03 -18.45 2.17
C VAL A 42 3.52 -18.47 1.89
N ARG A 43 3.08 -19.17 0.85
CA ARG A 43 1.67 -19.30 0.47
C ARG A 43 0.87 -20.03 1.54
N LYS A 44 1.34 -21.20 1.98
CA LYS A 44 0.65 -22.07 2.94
C LYS A 44 0.47 -21.39 4.30
N ASN A 45 1.49 -20.67 4.76
CA ASN A 45 1.44 -19.94 6.04
C ASN A 45 0.86 -18.54 5.91
N ASN A 46 0.43 -18.14 4.71
CA ASN A 46 -0.19 -16.84 4.46
C ASN A 46 0.64 -15.65 5.00
N LEU A 47 1.97 -15.80 5.02
CA LEU A 47 2.91 -14.93 5.73
C LEU A 47 2.82 -13.45 5.32
N TYR A 48 2.26 -13.18 4.14
CA TYR A 48 2.11 -11.85 3.57
C TYR A 48 0.71 -11.52 3.06
N ASN A 49 -0.35 -12.29 3.39
CA ASN A 49 -1.72 -11.77 3.14
C ASN A 49 -2.31 -11.37 4.48
N LEU A 50 -2.05 -10.12 4.83
CA LEU A 50 -2.73 -9.50 5.94
C LEU A 50 -4.22 -9.37 5.65
N ARG A 51 -5.04 -9.59 6.66
CA ARG A 51 -6.51 -9.43 6.60
C ARG A 51 -6.91 -8.11 7.26
N PRO A 52 -7.99 -7.47 6.81
CA PRO A 52 -8.61 -6.38 7.55
C PRO A 52 -8.80 -6.72 9.03
N GLY A 53 -8.50 -5.77 9.91
CA GLY A 53 -8.53 -5.91 11.36
C GLY A 53 -7.26 -6.48 12.00
N GLN A 54 -6.31 -7.03 11.23
CA GLN A 54 -5.04 -7.48 11.81
C GLN A 54 -4.19 -6.30 12.29
N LYS A 55 -3.57 -6.48 13.45
CA LYS A 55 -2.60 -5.51 13.97
C LYS A 55 -1.27 -5.69 13.23
N VAL A 56 -0.56 -4.58 12.97
CA VAL A 56 0.80 -4.57 12.40
C VAL A 56 1.58 -3.37 12.94
N GLN A 57 2.91 -3.41 12.83
CA GLN A 57 3.78 -2.25 13.02
C GLN A 57 4.30 -1.75 11.67
N VAL A 58 4.70 -0.50 11.63
CA VAL A 58 5.33 0.12 10.46
C VAL A 58 6.83 0.17 10.67
N ILE A 59 7.59 -0.20 9.64
CA ILE A 59 9.03 0.04 9.58
C ILE A 59 9.23 1.49 9.17
N VAL A 60 9.75 2.28 10.09
CA VAL A 60 10.10 3.68 9.87
C VAL A 60 11.46 3.71 9.16
N GLU A 61 11.47 4.24 7.94
CA GLU A 61 12.73 4.49 7.24
C GLU A 61 13.49 5.61 7.95
N PRO A 62 14.79 5.41 8.26
CA PRO A 62 15.59 6.46 8.85
C PRO A 62 15.69 7.64 7.87
N ARG A 63 15.34 8.84 8.34
CA ARG A 63 15.25 10.08 7.54
C ARG A 63 16.59 10.62 7.00
N THR A 64 17.68 9.86 6.98
CA THR A 64 19.02 10.40 6.73
C THR A 64 19.70 9.83 5.49
N TRP A 65 19.77 10.65 4.42
CA TRP A 65 20.81 10.56 3.39
C TRP A 65 22.16 11.00 3.96
N GLY A 66 22.79 10.16 4.78
CA GLY A 66 24.10 10.45 5.35
C GLY A 66 24.89 9.17 5.59
N LYS A 67 26.06 9.06 4.93
CA LYS A 67 27.01 7.95 5.12
C LYS A 67 27.35 7.82 6.61
N GLY A 68 27.01 6.69 7.22
CA GLY A 68 27.46 6.34 8.57
C GLY A 68 26.44 5.56 9.41
N ASN A 69 25.14 5.71 9.14
CA ASN A 69 24.10 5.08 9.94
C ASN A 69 23.35 4.04 9.12
N GLN A 70 23.99 2.88 8.95
CA GLN A 70 23.32 1.65 8.49
C GLN A 70 22.44 1.14 9.64
N GLN A 71 21.41 1.91 10.00
CA GLN A 71 20.56 1.61 11.15
C GLN A 71 19.69 0.39 10.83
N ARG A 72 19.64 -0.51 11.81
CA ARG A 72 18.70 -1.63 11.86
C ARG A 72 17.29 -1.09 11.58
N ARG A 73 16.46 -1.87 10.88
CA ARG A 73 15.05 -1.52 10.62
C ARG A 73 14.42 -0.97 11.90
N HIS A 74 14.05 0.30 11.90
CA HIS A 74 13.43 0.94 13.06
C HIS A 74 11.93 0.67 12.97
N LEU A 75 11.38 0.00 13.98
CA LEU A 75 9.93 -0.23 14.06
C LEU A 75 9.29 0.93 14.80
N ASP A 76 8.12 1.37 14.33
CA ASP A 76 7.28 2.28 15.09
C ASP A 76 6.93 1.62 16.44
N PRO A 77 7.10 2.31 17.59
CA PRO A 77 6.74 1.78 18.90
C PRO A 77 5.23 1.57 19.10
N SER A 78 4.41 1.84 18.08
CA SER A 78 2.96 1.67 18.10
C SER A 78 2.50 0.62 17.09
N TYR A 79 1.35 -0.02 17.35
CA TYR A 79 0.68 -0.84 16.34
C TYR A 79 -0.44 -0.06 15.62
N TYR A 80 -0.77 -0.51 14.42
CA TYR A 80 -1.88 -0.03 13.60
C TYR A 80 -2.73 -1.21 13.13
N THR A 81 -3.96 -0.96 12.72
CA THR A 81 -4.84 -2.00 12.19
C THR A 81 -4.91 -1.93 10.67
N VAL A 82 -4.80 -3.07 9.99
CA VAL A 82 -5.03 -3.15 8.54
C VAL A 82 -6.50 -2.84 8.27
N ASP A 83 -6.77 -1.83 7.46
CA ASP A 83 -8.13 -1.47 7.05
C ASP A 83 -8.51 -2.18 5.74
N SER A 84 -7.67 -2.02 4.71
CA SER A 84 -7.88 -2.66 3.41
C SER A 84 -6.57 -3.13 2.77
N VAL A 85 -6.71 -4.06 1.83
CA VAL A 85 -5.59 -4.69 1.11
C VAL A 85 -5.60 -4.24 -0.33
N ASP A 86 -4.48 -3.67 -0.79
CA ASP A 86 -4.20 -3.49 -2.20
C ASP A 86 -3.11 -4.47 -2.65
N THR A 87 -3.03 -4.66 -3.96
CA THR A 87 -2.10 -5.54 -4.67
C THR A 87 -0.65 -5.36 -4.20
N SER A 88 -0.19 -4.12 -3.99
CA SER A 88 1.20 -3.80 -3.62
C SER A 88 1.38 -3.12 -2.26
N ALA A 89 0.29 -2.79 -1.56
CA ALA A 89 0.31 -2.00 -0.35
C ALA A 89 -0.87 -2.33 0.57
N TYR A 90 -0.78 -1.90 1.82
CA TYR A 90 -1.86 -1.98 2.80
C TYR A 90 -2.29 -0.58 3.21
N LEU A 91 -3.59 -0.40 3.39
CA LEU A 91 -4.10 0.77 4.08
C LEU A 91 -4.15 0.44 5.57
N LEU A 92 -3.48 1.23 6.38
CA LEU A 92 -3.46 1.08 7.84
C LEU A 92 -4.31 2.18 8.47
N ARG A 93 -4.89 1.87 9.63
CA ARG A 93 -5.72 2.78 10.43
C ARG A 93 -5.17 2.96 11.84
N ALA A 94 -5.10 4.21 12.28
CA ALA A 94 -4.74 4.61 13.63
C ALA A 94 -5.97 4.67 14.58
N LYS A 95 -5.76 5.08 15.82
CA LYS A 95 -6.83 5.16 16.83
C LYS A 95 -7.81 6.31 16.59
N ASP A 96 -7.34 7.44 16.08
CA ASP A 96 -8.15 8.61 15.71
C ASP A 96 -8.98 8.42 14.41
N GLY A 97 -8.86 7.25 13.76
CA GLY A 97 -9.50 6.94 12.49
C GLY A 97 -8.73 7.45 11.26
N SER A 98 -7.55 8.04 11.45
CA SER A 98 -6.68 8.38 10.33
C SER A 98 -6.15 7.14 9.64
N VAL A 99 -6.00 7.23 8.32
CA VAL A 99 -5.55 6.14 7.46
C VAL A 99 -4.33 6.55 6.65
N ALA A 100 -3.42 5.61 6.40
CA ALA A 100 -2.27 5.84 5.53
C ALA A 100 -1.87 4.58 4.78
N ARG A 101 -1.36 4.77 3.56
CA ARG A 101 -0.97 3.69 2.66
C ARG A 101 0.50 3.35 2.83
N TYR A 102 0.78 2.09 3.17
CA TYR A 102 2.14 1.58 3.35
C TYR A 102 2.44 0.41 2.40
N PRO A 103 3.58 0.43 1.69
CA PRO A 103 4.06 -0.71 0.91
C PRO A 103 4.26 -1.96 1.78
N ARG A 104 4.09 -3.16 1.19
CA ARG A 104 4.22 -4.43 1.93
C ARG A 104 5.55 -4.58 2.68
N TYR A 105 6.66 -4.10 2.11
CA TYR A 105 7.99 -4.24 2.71
C TYR A 105 8.17 -3.38 3.97
N GLN A 106 7.32 -2.35 4.16
CA GLN A 106 7.31 -1.50 5.35
C GLN A 106 6.39 -2.05 6.45
N ILE A 107 5.69 -3.16 6.21
CA ILE A 107 4.80 -3.75 7.21
C ILE A 107 5.53 -4.83 8.00
N TRP A 108 5.42 -4.74 9.32
CA TRP A 108 5.93 -5.74 10.25
C TRP A 108 4.79 -6.44 10.99
N THR A 109 4.75 -7.76 10.88
CA THR A 109 3.63 -8.59 11.39
C THR A 109 3.92 -9.23 12.75
N LYS A 110 5.19 -9.25 13.18
CA LYS A 110 5.61 -9.82 14.47
C LYS A 110 5.55 -8.74 15.54
N ILE A 111 4.35 -8.48 16.02
CA ILE A 111 4.07 -7.45 17.03
C ILE A 111 4.46 -7.99 18.41
N GLU A 112 5.19 -7.18 19.17
CA GLU A 112 5.46 -7.47 20.58
C GLU A 112 4.20 -7.27 21.45
N HIS A 113 4.08 -8.05 22.52
CA HIS A 113 2.96 -7.91 23.44
C HIS A 113 3.02 -6.56 24.18
N GLY A 114 1.87 -5.91 24.37
CA GLY A 114 1.76 -4.68 25.17
C GLY A 114 1.95 -3.37 24.40
N LEU A 115 2.19 -3.42 23.08
CA LEU A 115 2.22 -2.22 22.24
C LEU A 115 0.85 -1.52 22.24
N LYS A 116 0.87 -0.18 22.26
CA LYS A 116 -0.34 0.65 22.17
C LYS A 116 -0.66 0.94 20.71
N GLN A 117 -1.93 1.19 20.43
CA GLN A 117 -2.34 1.62 19.09
C GLN A 117 -1.81 3.05 18.85
N GLY A 118 -1.23 3.29 17.68
CA GLY A 118 -0.77 4.63 17.31
C GLY A 118 -1.94 5.61 17.31
N GLU A 119 -1.73 6.80 17.87
CA GLU A 119 -2.79 7.80 17.99
C GLU A 119 -3.21 8.33 16.60
N THR A 120 -2.24 8.59 15.71
CA THR A 120 -2.47 9.15 14.37
C THR A 120 -1.48 8.59 13.34
N LEU A 121 -1.85 8.62 12.06
CA LEU A 121 -1.03 8.31 10.89
C LEU A 121 -0.96 9.53 9.97
N ASP A 122 0.20 9.79 9.36
CA ASP A 122 0.44 10.92 8.45
C ASP A 122 -0.11 12.27 8.96
N GLN A 123 0.00 12.51 10.27
CA GLN A 123 -0.51 13.72 10.95
C GLN A 123 -2.03 13.92 10.82
N GLY A 124 -2.79 12.84 10.67
CA GLY A 124 -4.25 12.90 10.50
C GLY A 124 -4.68 13.47 9.14
N ARG A 125 -3.75 13.55 8.17
CA ARG A 125 -3.99 14.15 6.85
C ARG A 125 -5.11 13.46 6.07
N HIS A 126 -5.36 12.19 6.37
CA HIS A 126 -6.33 11.35 5.69
C HIS A 126 -7.17 10.61 6.74
N GLY A 127 -8.49 10.84 6.76
CA GLY A 127 -9.43 10.08 7.57
C GLY A 127 -10.16 9.03 6.72
N ALA A 128 -10.56 7.91 7.32
CA ALA A 128 -11.46 6.97 6.66
C ALA A 128 -12.77 7.68 6.30
N VAL A 129 -13.13 7.70 5.01
CA VAL A 129 -14.32 8.41 4.52
C VAL A 129 -15.54 7.51 4.67
N LYS A 130 -16.56 8.01 5.37
CA LYS A 130 -17.82 7.31 5.63
C LYS A 130 -18.83 7.55 4.50
N SER A 131 -18.98 8.81 4.06
CA SER A 131 -19.88 9.18 2.96
C SER A 131 -19.34 10.35 2.15
N ILE A 132 -19.78 10.41 0.88
CA ILE A 132 -19.63 11.59 0.02
C ILE A 132 -20.97 12.31 0.05
N ASP A 133 -20.99 13.51 0.62
CA ASP A 133 -22.20 14.30 0.83
C ASP A 133 -22.39 15.31 -0.30
N GLY A 134 -21.30 15.75 -0.92
CA GLY A 134 -21.29 16.77 -1.96
C GLY A 134 -20.07 16.70 -2.87
N HIS A 135 -20.12 17.46 -3.95
CA HIS A 135 -18.98 17.63 -4.84
C HIS A 135 -18.92 19.04 -5.42
N GLU A 136 -17.70 19.47 -5.72
CA GLU A 136 -17.38 20.72 -6.39
C GLU A 136 -16.45 20.39 -7.55
N LEU A 137 -16.85 20.76 -8.77
CA LEU A 137 -16.03 20.61 -9.97
C LEU A 137 -15.13 21.83 -10.11
N VAL A 138 -13.82 21.62 -10.13
CA VAL A 138 -12.80 22.65 -10.35
C VAL A 138 -12.06 22.31 -11.64
N GLY A 139 -12.56 22.83 -12.76
CA GLY A 139 -12.08 22.44 -14.08
C GLY A 139 -12.32 20.95 -14.37
N ASN A 140 -11.25 20.19 -14.61
CA ASN A 140 -11.30 18.74 -14.81
C ASN A 140 -11.04 17.93 -13.53
N ASP A 141 -10.93 18.60 -12.39
CA ASP A 141 -10.75 17.96 -11.09
C ASP A 141 -12.01 18.08 -10.24
N VAL A 142 -12.15 17.17 -9.27
CA VAL A 142 -13.24 17.17 -8.31
C VAL A 142 -12.73 17.25 -6.89
N LYS A 143 -13.40 18.08 -6.09
CA LYS A 143 -13.33 18.07 -4.64
C LYS A 143 -14.65 17.52 -4.10
N TYR A 144 -14.55 16.65 -3.11
CA TYR A 144 -15.68 16.03 -2.43
C TYR A 144 -15.86 16.66 -1.06
N ASP A 145 -17.10 16.97 -0.72
CA ASP A 145 -17.50 17.18 0.65
C ASP A 145 -17.81 15.80 1.22
N VAL A 146 -17.07 15.43 2.26
CA VAL A 146 -17.11 14.09 2.84
C VAL A 146 -17.36 14.17 4.33
N THR A 147 -18.10 13.20 4.85
CA THR A 147 -18.15 12.88 6.27
C THR A 147 -17.20 11.73 6.53
N PHE A 148 -16.28 11.91 7.47
CA PHE A 148 -15.35 10.89 7.91
C PHE A 148 -15.99 9.95 8.95
N GLU A 149 -15.36 8.80 9.21
CA GLU A 149 -15.84 7.85 10.23
C GLU A 149 -15.91 8.45 11.64
N ASN A 150 -15.09 9.47 11.93
CA ASN A 150 -15.11 10.23 13.18
C ASN A 150 -16.19 11.34 13.22
N GLU A 151 -17.15 11.30 12.28
CA GLU A 151 -18.29 12.23 12.15
C GLU A 151 -17.91 13.68 11.81
N ASN A 152 -16.63 13.98 11.60
CA ASN A 152 -16.20 15.28 11.10
C ASN A 152 -16.47 15.38 9.60
N THR A 153 -16.83 16.60 9.16
CA THR A 153 -16.97 16.92 7.74
C THR A 153 -15.71 17.60 7.22
N GLY A 154 -15.38 17.40 5.95
CA GLY A 154 -14.23 18.04 5.32
C GLY A 154 -14.23 17.96 3.81
N LYS A 155 -13.25 18.62 3.20
CA LYS A 155 -13.04 18.58 1.74
C LYS A 155 -11.86 17.69 1.38
N VAL A 156 -12.08 16.73 0.49
CA VAL A 156 -11.05 15.81 -0.01
C VAL A 156 -11.01 15.86 -1.53
N THR A 157 -9.81 15.89 -2.11
CA THR A 157 -9.66 15.82 -3.57
C THR A 157 -9.95 14.41 -4.10
N GLY A 158 -10.42 14.26 -5.33
CA GLY A 158 -10.59 12.91 -5.92
C GLY A 158 -9.29 12.09 -5.97
N ARG A 159 -8.12 12.75 -6.02
CA ARG A 159 -6.83 12.06 -5.87
C ARG A 159 -6.64 11.52 -4.46
N GLY A 160 -6.96 12.32 -3.44
CA GLY A 160 -6.92 11.90 -2.03
C GLY A 160 -7.89 10.75 -1.74
N MET A 161 -9.08 10.77 -2.34
CA MET A 161 -10.04 9.65 -2.21
C MET A 161 -9.52 8.31 -2.76
N ARG A 162 -8.56 8.35 -3.69
CA ARG A 162 -8.10 7.15 -4.42
C ARG A 162 -6.76 6.63 -3.95
N GLU A 163 -5.94 7.47 -3.31
CA GLU A 163 -4.65 7.34 -2.59
C GLU A 163 -3.66 6.20 -2.95
N GLY A 164 -3.93 5.48 -4.01
CA GLY A 164 -3.46 4.11 -4.18
C GLY A 164 -3.70 3.57 -5.59
N ASN A 165 -4.78 4.00 -6.22
CA ASN A 165 -4.96 3.80 -7.65
C ASN A 165 -5.52 5.06 -8.33
N PRO A 166 -4.65 5.98 -8.80
CA PRO A 166 -5.11 7.22 -9.44
C PRO A 166 -5.90 6.98 -10.73
N ASN A 167 -5.74 5.80 -11.35
CA ASN A 167 -6.35 5.43 -12.63
C ASN A 167 -7.70 4.70 -12.47
N ARG A 168 -8.19 4.55 -11.24
CA ARG A 168 -9.47 3.88 -10.96
C ARG A 168 -10.25 4.63 -9.88
N LEU A 169 -11.55 4.82 -10.11
CA LEU A 169 -12.45 5.36 -9.09
C LEU A 169 -12.62 4.37 -7.94
N SER A 170 -12.74 4.88 -6.71
CA SER A 170 -13.17 4.08 -5.57
C SER A 170 -14.62 3.61 -5.76
N GLN A 171 -15.02 2.52 -5.11
CA GLN A 171 -16.41 2.05 -5.17
C GLN A 171 -17.40 3.11 -4.67
N MET A 172 -17.01 3.87 -3.64
CA MET A 172 -17.81 4.98 -3.13
C MET A 172 -18.00 6.09 -4.18
N GLU A 173 -16.92 6.48 -4.87
CA GLU A 173 -17.01 7.45 -5.96
C GLU A 173 -17.93 6.94 -7.08
N VAL A 174 -17.82 5.66 -7.46
CA VAL A 174 -18.68 5.06 -8.49
C VAL A 174 -20.15 5.11 -8.07
N GLN A 175 -20.46 4.70 -6.84
CA GLN A 175 -21.83 4.72 -6.31
C GLN A 175 -22.39 6.14 -6.23
N TYR A 176 -21.59 7.08 -5.73
CA TYR A 176 -21.97 8.49 -5.61
C TYR A 176 -22.33 9.09 -6.97
N TRP A 177 -21.47 8.92 -7.98
CA TRP A 177 -21.73 9.48 -9.30
C TRP A 177 -22.88 8.81 -10.03
N ARG A 178 -23.00 7.48 -9.94
CA ARG A 178 -24.14 6.76 -10.53
C ARG A 178 -25.46 7.24 -9.94
N LYS A 179 -25.51 7.43 -8.62
CA LYS A 179 -26.68 7.96 -7.93
C LYS A 179 -27.04 9.37 -8.43
N ASN A 180 -26.07 10.29 -8.44
CA ASN A 180 -26.31 11.67 -8.87
C ASN A 180 -26.71 11.82 -10.35
N ILE A 181 -26.19 10.96 -11.23
CA ILE A 181 -26.58 10.93 -12.65
C ILE A 181 -28.01 10.36 -12.78
N ASN A 182 -28.31 9.25 -12.11
CA ASN A 182 -29.63 8.61 -12.18
C ASN A 182 -30.74 9.49 -11.58
N GLU A 183 -30.43 10.23 -10.51
CA GLU A 183 -31.38 11.14 -9.83
C GLU A 183 -31.47 12.51 -10.53
N GLY A 184 -30.70 12.74 -11.60
CA GLY A 184 -30.74 13.99 -12.37
C GLY A 184 -30.12 15.20 -11.67
N HIS A 185 -29.41 14.99 -10.55
CA HIS A 185 -28.65 16.03 -9.86
C HIS A 185 -27.46 16.53 -10.71
N VAL A 186 -27.01 15.73 -11.67
CA VAL A 186 -25.98 16.08 -12.64
C VAL A 186 -26.55 15.83 -14.04
N LYS A 187 -26.75 16.91 -14.82
CA LYS A 187 -27.34 16.84 -16.17
C LYS A 187 -26.48 16.07 -17.17
N ASP A 188 -25.18 16.32 -17.13
CA ASP A 188 -24.21 15.73 -18.04
C ASP A 188 -23.07 15.10 -17.27
N MET A 189 -22.64 13.92 -17.72
CA MET A 189 -21.49 13.20 -17.16
C MET A 189 -20.26 14.12 -17.13
N PRO A 190 -19.64 14.36 -15.97
CA PRO A 190 -18.41 15.11 -15.91
C PRO A 190 -17.32 14.47 -16.80
N SER A 191 -16.70 15.27 -17.66
CA SER A 191 -15.66 14.83 -18.62
C SER A 191 -14.53 14.05 -17.96
N PHE A 192 -14.19 14.39 -16.72
CA PHE A 192 -13.14 13.71 -15.97
C PHE A 192 -13.49 12.24 -15.64
N LEU A 193 -14.77 11.84 -15.67
CA LEU A 193 -15.19 10.46 -15.44
C LEU A 193 -14.95 9.57 -16.66
N GLU A 194 -14.94 10.13 -17.87
CA GLU A 194 -14.78 9.38 -19.13
C GLU A 194 -13.44 8.64 -19.23
N LYS A 195 -12.42 9.15 -18.53
CA LYS A 195 -11.07 8.56 -18.49
C LYS A 195 -11.00 7.29 -17.64
N TYR A 196 -12.00 7.02 -16.79
CA TYR A 196 -12.02 5.83 -15.95
C TYR A 196 -12.81 4.71 -16.61
N ARG A 197 -12.10 3.67 -17.06
CA ARG A 197 -12.71 2.49 -17.69
C ARG A 197 -13.81 1.83 -16.85
N GLY A 198 -13.75 1.93 -15.52
CA GLY A 198 -14.74 1.35 -14.61
C GLY A 198 -16.06 2.15 -14.48
N PHE A 199 -16.17 3.32 -15.11
CA PHE A 199 -17.36 4.16 -15.04
C PHE A 199 -18.20 4.16 -16.33
N ARG A 200 -17.65 3.70 -17.46
CA ARG A 200 -18.46 3.48 -18.66
C ARG A 200 -19.46 2.35 -18.37
N VAL A 201 -20.74 2.66 -18.54
CA VAL A 201 -21.87 1.72 -18.49
C VAL A 201 -21.77 0.76 -19.68
#